data_AF-A0A437QC27-F1
#
_entry.id   AF-A0A437QC27-F1
#
_cell.length_a   1.000
_cell.length_b   1.000
_cell.length_c   1.000
_cell.angle_alpha   90.00
_cell.angle_beta   90.00
_cell.angle_gamma   90.00
#
_symmetry.space_group_name_H-M   'P 1'
#
loop_
_entity.id
_entity.type
_entity.pdbx_description
1 polymer ?
#
loop_
_entity_poly.entity_id
_entity_poly.type
_entity_poly.pdbx_seq_one_letter_code
_entity_poly.pdbx_strand_id
1 'polypeptide(L)'
;MIESFQIDAIPFVSELFLDPRKRLFIGYLFAAILVALAFLTLRGMALPQAFRTLFSRKVWFSKSARADYGLLVVNSALFSMLAPVLLAKLTVATLIYQLLQTTWGASGLQLGWPSAAIAVSFTLFLFLLDDFARYLLHRLLHTVPWLWAFHKVHHSAETMTPLTVLRTHPIEGVLFSLRGALVQGLCIALFIYLFDDQVDLVTVLGASVIVFAFNVAGSNLRHSHIALFYWPWLERIFISPAQHQIHHSVEPRHFDKNFGAILAIWDRLGGSLHLSEPTTELQFGISREQKADHRLSTLYLTPFIESYRLIKQRFLAKAIPKKQNKPDLTQKTIYK
;
A
#
# COMPACT_ATOMS: atom_id res chain seq x y z
N MET A 1 -28.93 -2.31 25.99
CA MET A 1 -27.86 -3.21 26.48
C MET A 1 -26.58 -2.75 25.82
N ILE A 2 -25.69 -2.10 26.58
CA ILE A 2 -24.35 -1.75 26.09
C ILE A 2 -23.52 -2.99 26.35
N GLU A 3 -23.35 -3.84 25.33
CA GLU A 3 -22.40 -4.93 25.40
C GLU A 3 -21.01 -4.35 25.62
N SER A 4 -20.35 -4.82 26.67
CA SER A 4 -18.95 -4.52 26.95
C SER A 4 -18.10 -4.96 25.76
N PHE A 5 -17.56 -4.00 25.02
CA PHE A 5 -16.58 -4.21 23.96
C PHE A 5 -15.27 -4.68 24.61
N GLN A 6 -15.15 -5.99 24.88
CA GLN A 6 -13.84 -6.60 25.14
C GLN A 6 -13.08 -6.58 23.81
N ILE A 7 -12.11 -5.67 23.70
CA ILE A 7 -11.16 -5.65 22.59
C ILE A 7 -10.16 -6.77 22.86
N ASP A 8 -10.53 -8.00 22.53
CA ASP A 8 -9.56 -9.08 22.45
C ASP A 8 -8.65 -8.79 21.23
N ALA A 9 -7.35 -8.59 21.48
CA ALA A 9 -6.37 -8.37 20.41
C ALA A 9 -6.08 -9.67 19.61
N ILE A 10 -6.39 -10.84 20.19
CA ILE A 10 -6.13 -12.18 19.62
C ILE A 10 -6.96 -12.44 18.34
N PRO A 11 -8.28 -12.14 18.28
CA PRO A 11 -9.06 -12.21 17.05
C PRO A 11 -8.43 -11.46 15.86
N PHE A 12 -7.90 -10.25 16.09
CA PHE A 12 -7.46 -9.38 14.98
C PHE A 12 -6.21 -9.90 14.27
N VAL A 13 -5.22 -10.38 15.03
CA VAL A 13 -4.00 -10.95 14.41
C VAL A 13 -4.35 -12.20 13.59
N SER A 14 -5.23 -13.06 14.11
CA SER A 14 -5.67 -14.25 13.38
C SER A 14 -6.40 -13.89 12.08
N GLU A 15 -7.23 -12.84 12.09
CA GLU A 15 -7.95 -12.36 10.91
C GLU A 15 -7.00 -11.97 9.78
N LEU A 16 -5.85 -11.35 10.08
CA LEU A 16 -4.85 -10.97 9.06
C LEU A 16 -4.36 -12.16 8.22
N PHE A 17 -4.33 -13.36 8.81
CA PHE A 17 -3.81 -14.58 8.17
C PHE A 17 -4.91 -15.54 7.70
N LEU A 18 -6.14 -15.40 8.21
CA LEU A 18 -7.25 -16.32 7.88
C LEU A 18 -8.27 -15.71 6.90
N ASP A 19 -8.38 -14.39 6.82
CA ASP A 19 -9.33 -13.72 5.92
C ASP A 19 -8.73 -13.55 4.50
N PRO A 20 -9.28 -14.17 3.45
CA PRO A 20 -8.80 -14.05 2.07
C PRO A 20 -8.87 -12.62 1.50
N ARG A 21 -9.59 -11.70 2.15
CA ARG A 21 -9.60 -10.28 1.78
C ARG A 21 -8.32 -9.56 2.22
N LYS A 22 -7.53 -10.16 3.12
CA LYS A 22 -6.26 -9.61 3.61
C LYS A 22 -5.10 -10.17 2.79
N ARG A 23 -4.12 -9.31 2.50
CA ARG A 23 -2.93 -9.68 1.74
C ARG A 23 -2.06 -10.75 2.40
N LEU A 24 -2.08 -10.82 3.74
CA LEU A 24 -1.32 -11.79 4.52
C LEU A 24 -2.07 -13.11 4.75
N PHE A 25 -3.22 -13.32 4.09
CA PHE A 25 -3.90 -14.61 4.11
C PHE A 25 -2.93 -15.75 3.81
N ILE A 26 -3.01 -16.81 4.61
CA ILE A 26 -2.06 -17.92 4.59
C ILE A 26 -1.98 -18.60 3.22
N GLY A 27 -3.08 -18.64 2.48
CA GLY A 27 -3.09 -19.15 1.11
C GLY A 27 -2.22 -18.31 0.16
N TYR A 28 -2.21 -16.98 0.30
CA TYR A 28 -1.35 -16.10 -0.50
C TYR A 28 0.12 -16.17 -0.08
N LEU A 29 0.39 -16.35 1.22
CA LEU A 29 1.76 -16.58 1.71
C LEU A 29 2.32 -17.89 1.18
N PHE A 30 1.51 -18.96 1.19
CA PHE A 30 1.88 -20.24 0.61
C PHE A 30 2.11 -20.14 -0.90
N ALA A 31 1.21 -19.48 -1.63
CA ALA A 31 1.39 -19.24 -3.07
C ALA A 31 2.67 -18.44 -3.35
N ALA A 32 2.97 -17.40 -2.57
CA ALA A 32 4.20 -16.63 -2.71
C ALA A 32 5.47 -17.47 -2.46
N ILE A 33 5.44 -18.41 -1.50
CA ILE A 33 6.52 -19.38 -1.27
C ILE A 33 6.73 -20.25 -2.51
N LEU A 34 5.66 -20.82 -3.07
CA LEU A 34 5.74 -21.64 -4.28
C LEU A 34 6.30 -20.85 -5.47
N VAL A 35 5.81 -19.63 -5.69
CA VAL A 35 6.28 -18.72 -6.75
C VAL A 35 7.76 -18.39 -6.55
N ALA A 36 8.21 -18.10 -5.32
CA ALA A 36 9.62 -17.82 -5.04
C ALA A 36 10.52 -19.03 -5.29
N LEU A 37 10.12 -20.22 -4.85
CA LEU A 37 10.88 -21.45 -5.07
C LEU A 37 10.98 -21.78 -6.56
N ALA A 38 9.87 -21.67 -7.30
CA ALA A 38 9.86 -21.83 -8.76
C ALA A 38 10.79 -20.80 -9.44
N PHE A 39 10.69 -19.52 -9.07
CA PHE A 39 11.52 -18.46 -9.63
C PHE A 39 13.03 -18.69 -9.40
N LEU A 40 13.43 -19.07 -8.18
CA LEU A 40 14.83 -19.32 -7.85
C LEU A 40 15.37 -20.57 -8.56
N THR A 41 14.57 -21.65 -8.62
CA THR A 41 14.98 -22.90 -9.27
C THR A 41 15.07 -22.78 -10.79
N LEU A 42 14.15 -22.04 -11.42
CA LEU A 42 14.23 -21.71 -12.85
C LEU A 42 15.47 -20.87 -13.21
N ARG A 43 16.12 -20.25 -12.22
CA ARG A 43 17.40 -19.53 -12.38
C ARG A 43 18.63 -20.36 -12.02
N GLY A 44 18.48 -21.68 -11.91
CA GLY A 44 19.58 -22.60 -11.65
C GLY A 44 19.94 -22.80 -10.19
N MET A 45 19.18 -22.23 -9.24
CA MET A 45 19.40 -22.51 -7.82
C MET A 45 18.81 -23.88 -7.44
N ALA A 46 19.59 -24.75 -6.81
CA ALA A 46 19.07 -26.03 -6.33
C ALA A 46 17.96 -25.81 -5.28
N LEU A 47 16.90 -26.64 -5.29
CA LEU A 47 15.74 -26.48 -4.40
C LEU A 47 16.11 -26.36 -2.91
N PRO A 48 17.05 -27.16 -2.34
CA PRO A 48 17.47 -27.00 -0.95
C PRO A 48 18.14 -25.64 -0.68
N GLN A 49 18.90 -25.12 -1.63
CA GLN A 49 19.52 -23.80 -1.54
C GLN A 49 18.45 -22.70 -1.65
N ALA A 50 17.47 -22.83 -2.55
CA ALA A 50 16.35 -21.91 -2.67
C ALA A 50 15.54 -21.81 -1.37
N PHE A 51 15.28 -22.95 -0.73
CA PHE A 51 14.62 -23.00 0.57
C PHE A 51 15.42 -22.29 1.67
N ARG A 52 16.74 -22.53 1.76
CA ARG A 52 17.63 -21.84 2.71
C ARG A 52 17.70 -20.34 2.47
N THR A 53 17.69 -19.91 1.20
CA THR A 53 17.63 -18.49 0.83
C THR A 53 16.32 -17.88 1.32
N LEU A 54 15.18 -18.49 1.00
CA LEU A 54 13.86 -17.98 1.35
C LEU A 54 13.64 -17.86 2.87
N PHE A 55 14.12 -18.83 3.65
CA PHE A 55 14.01 -18.85 5.11
C PHE A 55 15.30 -18.44 5.83
N SER A 56 16.11 -17.59 5.20
CA SER A 56 17.37 -17.12 5.77
C SER A 56 17.15 -16.46 7.15
N ARG A 57 17.83 -17.00 8.18
CA ARG A 57 17.79 -16.43 9.54
C ARG A 57 18.26 -14.97 9.58
N LYS A 58 19.18 -14.59 8.69
CA LYS A 58 19.68 -13.21 8.59
C LYS A 58 18.57 -12.21 8.22
N VAL A 59 17.55 -12.66 7.48
CA VAL A 59 16.39 -11.85 7.08
C VAL A 59 15.33 -11.91 8.18
N TRP A 60 14.83 -13.11 8.50
CA TRP A 60 13.67 -13.28 9.40
C TRP A 60 13.95 -12.96 10.88
N PHE A 61 15.21 -12.93 11.31
CA PHE A 61 15.58 -12.55 12.68
C PHE A 61 16.40 -11.25 12.75
N SER A 62 16.46 -10.49 11.65
CA SER A 62 17.13 -9.19 11.62
C SER A 62 16.47 -8.20 12.60
N LYS A 63 17.19 -7.14 12.97
CA LYS A 63 16.61 -6.05 13.80
C LYS A 63 15.40 -5.42 13.12
N SER A 64 15.46 -5.26 11.80
CA SER A 64 14.39 -4.68 10.99
C SER A 64 13.14 -5.58 10.94
N ALA A 65 13.29 -6.89 10.79
CA ALA A 65 12.17 -7.83 10.80
C ALA A 65 11.50 -7.95 12.18
N ARG A 66 12.29 -7.91 13.27
CA ARG A 66 11.73 -7.89 14.64
C ARG A 66 10.87 -6.66 14.90
N ALA A 67 11.22 -5.51 14.34
CA ALA A 67 10.39 -4.32 14.43
C ALA A 67 9.06 -4.48 13.67
N ASP A 68 9.06 -5.17 12.52
CA ASP A 68 7.80 -5.50 11.81
C ASP A 68 6.88 -6.37 12.67
N TYR A 69 7.43 -7.32 13.44
CA TYR A 69 6.63 -8.16 14.35
C TYR A 69 6.05 -7.35 15.51
N GLY A 70 6.84 -6.43 16.09
CA GLY A 70 6.35 -5.52 17.12
C GLY A 70 5.25 -4.58 16.60
N LEU A 71 5.45 -4.01 15.41
CA LEU A 71 4.47 -3.17 14.74
C LEU A 71 3.21 -3.96 14.40
N LEU A 72 3.29 -5.21 13.96
CA LEU A 72 2.14 -6.06 13.72
C LEU A 72 1.24 -6.14 14.96
N VAL A 73 1.81 -6.41 16.13
CA VAL A 73 1.04 -6.54 17.37
C VAL A 73 0.40 -5.20 17.76
N VAL A 74 1.19 -4.11 17.76
CA VAL A 74 0.70 -2.79 18.17
C VAL A 74 -0.32 -2.23 17.18
N ASN A 75 -0.04 -2.27 15.88
CA ASN A 75 -0.95 -1.80 14.85
C ASN A 75 -2.25 -2.61 14.82
N SER A 76 -2.20 -3.92 15.10
CA SER A 76 -3.41 -4.74 15.20
C SER A 76 -4.36 -4.22 16.28
N ALA A 77 -3.83 -3.84 17.44
CA ALA A 77 -4.63 -3.24 18.50
C ALA A 77 -5.09 -1.80 18.17
N LEU A 78 -4.25 -0.99 17.52
CA LEU A 78 -4.60 0.39 17.18
C LEU A 78 -5.68 0.46 16.09
N PHE A 79 -5.58 -0.38 15.06
CA PHE A 79 -6.53 -0.37 13.94
C PHE A 79 -7.87 -1.00 14.31
N SER A 80 -7.94 -1.91 15.28
CA SER A 80 -9.23 -2.40 15.80
C SER A 80 -10.05 -1.28 16.45
N MET A 81 -9.38 -0.27 17.05
CA MET A 81 -10.03 0.93 17.57
C MET A 81 -10.49 1.91 16.47
N LEU A 82 -9.96 1.76 15.25
CA LEU A 82 -10.32 2.55 14.07
C LEU A 82 -11.44 1.91 13.22
N ALA A 83 -12.12 0.87 13.74
CA ALA A 83 -13.29 0.23 13.12
C ALA A 83 -14.41 1.19 12.62
N PRO A 84 -14.61 2.42 13.14
CA PRO A 84 -15.60 3.36 12.59
C PRO A 84 -15.37 3.80 11.12
N VAL A 85 -14.24 3.45 10.49
CA VAL A 85 -14.03 3.66 9.04
C VAL A 85 -15.11 2.95 8.19
N LEU A 86 -15.71 1.85 8.67
CA LEU A 86 -16.83 1.19 7.97
C LEU A 86 -18.08 2.08 7.89
N LEU A 87 -18.29 2.99 8.84
CA LEU A 87 -19.36 3.98 8.77
C LEU A 87 -19.03 5.04 7.72
N ALA A 88 -17.76 5.41 7.56
CA ALA A 88 -17.37 6.43 6.59
C ALA A 88 -17.71 6.05 5.15
N LYS A 89 -17.49 4.79 4.73
CA LYS A 89 -17.82 4.37 3.35
C LYS A 89 -19.33 4.42 3.06
N LEU A 90 -20.16 4.00 4.02
CA LEU A 90 -21.62 4.01 3.87
C LEU A 90 -22.15 5.44 3.92
N THR A 91 -21.62 6.27 4.83
CA THR A 91 -21.95 7.69 4.88
C THR A 91 -21.62 8.39 3.56
N VAL A 92 -20.42 8.17 3.02
CA VAL A 92 -20.04 8.75 1.72
C VAL A 92 -20.98 8.25 0.61
N ALA A 93 -21.27 6.94 0.57
CA ALA A 93 -22.19 6.38 -0.42
C ALA A 93 -23.58 7.03 -0.33
N THR A 94 -24.15 7.13 0.87
CA THR A 94 -25.47 7.74 1.11
C THR A 94 -25.48 9.20 0.71
N LEU A 95 -24.47 9.99 1.10
CA LEU A 95 -24.42 11.42 0.76
C LEU A 95 -24.32 11.64 -0.76
N ILE A 96 -23.50 10.85 -1.44
CA ILE A 96 -23.36 10.95 -2.90
C ILE A 96 -24.65 10.49 -3.59
N TYR A 97 -25.25 9.38 -3.14
CA TYR A 97 -26.52 8.89 -3.67
C TYR A 97 -27.64 9.94 -3.50
N GLN A 98 -27.77 10.56 -2.33
CA GLN A 98 -28.72 11.64 -2.08
C GLN A 98 -28.46 12.88 -2.95
N LEU A 99 -27.19 13.24 -3.16
CA LEU A 99 -26.82 14.32 -4.07
C LEU A 99 -27.24 14.01 -5.52
N LEU A 100 -27.00 12.78 -5.98
CA LEU A 100 -27.40 12.33 -7.31
C LEU A 100 -28.93 12.39 -7.47
N GLN A 101 -29.66 11.87 -6.49
CA GLN A 101 -31.13 11.89 -6.44
C GLN A 101 -31.72 13.30 -6.42
N THR A 102 -31.14 14.22 -5.64
CA THR A 102 -31.65 15.61 -5.56
C THR A 102 -31.32 16.43 -6.79
N THR A 103 -30.20 16.14 -7.47
CA THR A 103 -29.73 16.91 -8.63
C THR A 103 -30.31 16.39 -9.96
N TRP A 104 -30.44 15.06 -10.12
CA TRP A 104 -30.89 14.42 -11.36
C TRP A 104 -32.23 13.67 -11.23
N GLY A 105 -32.84 13.65 -10.05
CA GLY A 105 -34.06 12.90 -9.77
C GLY A 105 -33.84 11.40 -9.59
N ALA A 106 -34.94 10.67 -9.43
CA ALA A 106 -34.95 9.20 -9.40
C ALA A 106 -34.23 8.64 -10.61
N SER A 107 -33.40 7.61 -10.39
CA SER A 107 -32.69 6.91 -11.45
C SER A 107 -33.67 6.27 -12.43
N GLY A 108 -33.93 6.96 -13.54
CA GLY A 108 -34.77 6.44 -14.64
C GLY A 108 -34.00 5.56 -15.64
N LEU A 109 -32.69 5.37 -15.42
CA LEU A 109 -31.81 4.60 -16.29
C LEU A 109 -31.98 3.10 -16.02
N GLN A 110 -33.12 2.54 -16.39
CA GLN A 110 -33.32 1.09 -16.42
C GLN A 110 -32.52 0.50 -17.60
N LEU A 111 -31.19 0.50 -17.49
CA LEU A 111 -30.29 0.13 -18.58
C LEU A 111 -30.48 -1.33 -19.02
N GLY A 112 -31.14 -2.18 -18.22
CA GLY A 112 -31.50 -3.54 -18.59
C GLY A 112 -30.30 -4.48 -18.77
N TRP A 113 -29.16 -4.14 -18.17
CA TRP A 113 -27.95 -4.94 -18.30
C TRP A 113 -28.05 -6.25 -17.52
N PRO A 114 -27.48 -7.36 -18.04
CA PRO A 114 -27.38 -8.59 -17.27
C PRO A 114 -26.58 -8.38 -15.98
N SER A 115 -26.98 -8.99 -14.87
CA SER A 115 -26.32 -8.83 -13.56
C SER A 115 -24.83 -9.17 -13.60
N ALA A 116 -24.43 -10.16 -14.40
CA ALA A 116 -23.02 -10.50 -14.61
C ALA A 116 -22.23 -9.35 -15.27
N ALA A 117 -22.82 -8.65 -16.23
CA ALA A 117 -22.20 -7.49 -16.87
C ALA A 117 -22.05 -6.34 -15.86
N ILE A 118 -23.09 -6.07 -15.06
CA ILE A 118 -23.05 -5.07 -13.98
C ILE A 118 -21.94 -5.39 -12.99
N ALA A 119 -21.84 -6.64 -12.52
CA ALA A 119 -20.82 -7.05 -11.57
C ALA A 119 -19.40 -6.94 -12.11
N VAL A 120 -19.17 -7.34 -13.37
CA VAL A 120 -17.87 -7.19 -14.04
C VAL A 120 -17.52 -5.71 -14.20
N SER A 121 -18.46 -4.88 -14.66
CA SER A 121 -18.27 -3.44 -14.82
C SER A 121 -17.98 -2.76 -13.48
N PHE A 122 -18.72 -3.10 -12.42
CA PHE A 122 -18.49 -2.57 -11.08
C PHE A 122 -17.12 -2.97 -10.55
N THR A 123 -16.76 -4.25 -10.70
CA THR A 123 -15.46 -4.78 -10.25
C THR A 123 -14.30 -4.08 -10.95
N LEU A 124 -14.37 -3.90 -12.27
CA LEU A 124 -13.35 -3.22 -13.06
C LEU A 124 -13.28 -1.73 -12.73
N PHE A 125 -14.41 -1.05 -12.64
CA PHE A 125 -14.47 0.38 -12.32
C PHE A 125 -13.90 0.65 -10.92
N LEU A 126 -14.35 -0.10 -9.92
CA LEU A 126 -13.84 0.00 -8.56
C LEU A 126 -12.33 -0.28 -8.52
N PHE A 127 -11.86 -1.34 -9.18
CA PHE A 127 -10.44 -1.67 -9.24
C PHE A 127 -9.60 -0.55 -9.84
N LEU A 128 -9.98 -0.03 -11.01
CA LEU A 128 -9.21 1.01 -11.70
C LEU A 128 -9.15 2.31 -10.89
N LEU A 129 -10.30 2.74 -10.34
CA LEU A 129 -10.35 3.96 -9.55
C LEU A 129 -9.62 3.79 -8.21
N ASP A 130 -9.73 2.62 -7.58
CA ASP A 130 -8.96 2.30 -6.37
C ASP A 130 -7.46 2.31 -6.68
N ASP A 131 -6.98 1.54 -7.65
CA ASP A 131 -5.55 1.46 -7.97
C ASP A 131 -4.94 2.84 -8.31
N PHE A 132 -5.66 3.67 -9.09
CA PHE A 132 -5.26 5.04 -9.38
C PHE A 132 -5.21 5.94 -8.13
N ALA A 133 -6.24 5.92 -7.29
CA ALA A 133 -6.25 6.69 -6.05
C ALA A 133 -5.17 6.21 -5.07
N ARG A 134 -4.76 4.94 -5.14
CA ARG A 134 -3.63 4.36 -4.37
C ARG A 134 -2.33 5.00 -4.83
N TYR A 135 -2.11 5.01 -6.15
CA TYR A 135 -0.98 5.67 -6.78
C TYR A 135 -0.88 7.14 -6.38
N LEU A 136 -1.98 7.90 -6.46
CA LEU A 136 -1.97 9.32 -6.10
C LEU A 136 -1.60 9.56 -4.64
N LEU A 137 -2.25 8.83 -3.70
CA LEU A 137 -1.93 8.98 -2.29
C LEU A 137 -0.48 8.58 -2.00
N HIS A 138 0.00 7.50 -2.60
CA HIS A 138 1.38 7.05 -2.45
C HIS A 138 2.38 8.09 -2.97
N ARG A 139 2.12 8.67 -4.14
CA ARG A 139 2.93 9.78 -4.67
C ARG A 139 2.92 11.00 -3.74
N LEU A 140 1.77 11.36 -3.16
CA LEU A 140 1.68 12.44 -2.17
C LEU A 140 2.49 12.13 -0.90
N LEU A 141 2.43 10.88 -0.42
CA LEU A 141 3.21 10.42 0.73
C LEU A 141 4.72 10.59 0.50
N HIS A 142 5.20 10.47 -0.73
CA HIS A 142 6.62 10.72 -1.08
C HIS A 142 6.97 12.18 -1.35
N THR A 143 6.04 12.95 -1.93
CA THR A 143 6.35 14.29 -2.46
C THR A 143 6.01 15.42 -1.50
N VAL A 144 5.16 15.17 -0.51
CA VAL A 144 4.81 16.14 0.54
C VAL A 144 5.64 15.86 1.79
N PRO A 145 6.56 16.75 2.20
CA PRO A 145 7.57 16.44 3.23
C PRO A 145 7.00 15.97 4.58
N TRP A 146 5.89 16.56 5.03
CA TRP A 146 5.30 16.20 6.33
C TRP A 146 4.52 14.87 6.27
N LEU A 147 4.03 14.48 5.08
CA LEU A 147 3.46 13.16 4.84
C LEU A 147 4.57 12.11 4.74
N TRP A 148 5.68 12.45 4.09
CA TRP A 148 6.87 11.61 4.03
C TRP A 148 7.39 11.24 5.41
N ALA A 149 7.36 12.14 6.39
CA ALA A 149 7.76 11.82 7.76
C ALA A 149 7.05 10.57 8.33
N PHE A 150 5.78 10.36 7.98
CA PHE A 150 5.02 9.16 8.36
C PHE A 150 5.31 7.97 7.45
N HIS A 151 5.36 8.19 6.13
CA HIS A 151 5.60 7.11 5.17
C HIS A 151 7.02 6.55 5.21
N LYS A 152 7.98 7.36 5.65
CA LYS A 152 9.37 6.98 5.90
C LYS A 152 9.48 5.80 6.89
N VAL A 153 8.50 5.62 7.78
CA VAL A 153 8.43 4.42 8.63
C VAL A 153 8.39 3.16 7.79
N HIS A 154 7.60 3.12 6.71
CA HIS A 154 7.55 2.00 5.77
C HIS A 154 8.88 1.78 5.07
N HIS A 155 9.51 2.85 4.58
CA HIS A 155 10.81 2.82 3.91
C HIS A 155 12.01 2.57 4.85
N SER A 156 11.82 2.62 6.17
CA SER A 156 12.87 2.34 7.14
C SER A 156 13.30 0.87 7.19
N ALA A 157 12.62 0.00 6.44
CA ALA A 157 12.95 -1.42 6.33
C ALA A 157 14.32 -1.65 5.68
N GLU A 158 15.31 -2.08 6.46
CA GLU A 158 16.64 -2.48 5.93
C GLU A 158 16.65 -3.93 5.43
N THR A 159 15.69 -4.74 5.88
CA THR A 159 15.42 -6.08 5.35
C THR A 159 13.92 -6.25 5.25
N MET A 160 13.43 -6.80 4.15
CA MET A 160 11.99 -6.97 3.94
C MET A 160 11.55 -8.42 4.08
N THR A 161 10.38 -8.58 4.70
CA THR A 161 9.59 -9.82 4.72
C THR A 161 8.15 -9.46 4.35
N PRO A 162 7.26 -10.42 4.05
CA PRO A 162 5.87 -10.09 3.75
C PRO A 162 5.21 -9.21 4.83
N LEU A 163 5.63 -9.33 6.09
CA LEU A 163 5.14 -8.55 7.22
C LEU A 163 5.56 -7.07 7.18
N THR A 164 6.56 -6.70 6.39
CA THR A 164 6.95 -5.29 6.17
C THR A 164 5.80 -4.47 5.55
N VAL A 165 4.79 -5.12 4.94
CA VAL A 165 3.53 -4.43 4.54
C VAL A 165 2.80 -3.79 5.73
N LEU A 166 3.00 -4.29 6.94
CA LEU A 166 2.41 -3.77 8.18
C LEU A 166 3.30 -2.73 8.86
N ARG A 167 4.48 -2.42 8.30
CA ARG A 167 5.38 -1.36 8.75
C ARG A 167 4.83 0.01 8.37
N THR A 168 3.60 0.27 8.80
CA THR A 168 2.82 1.43 8.39
C THR A 168 2.48 2.25 9.62
N HIS A 169 2.74 3.55 9.55
CA HIS A 169 2.35 4.45 10.63
C HIS A 169 0.81 4.61 10.69
N PRO A 170 0.17 4.71 11.86
CA PRO A 170 -1.29 4.80 11.96
C PRO A 170 -1.91 5.95 11.15
N ILE A 171 -1.24 7.10 11.09
CA ILE A 171 -1.65 8.24 10.24
C ILE A 171 -1.73 7.85 8.77
N GLU A 172 -0.74 7.10 8.25
CA GLU A 172 -0.78 6.58 6.89
C GLU A 172 -1.94 5.60 6.70
N GLY A 173 -2.16 4.70 7.68
CA GLY A 173 -3.32 3.79 7.66
C GLY A 173 -4.67 4.51 7.63
N VAL A 174 -4.83 5.61 8.38
CA VAL A 174 -6.02 6.47 8.34
C VAL A 174 -6.19 7.11 6.97
N LEU A 175 -5.11 7.64 6.37
CA LEU A 175 -5.17 8.25 5.04
C LEU A 175 -5.62 7.24 3.96
N PHE A 176 -5.04 6.03 3.96
CA PHE A 176 -5.46 4.97 3.04
C PHE A 176 -6.90 4.52 3.29
N SER A 177 -7.33 4.50 4.55
CA SER A 177 -8.70 4.15 4.94
C SER A 177 -9.72 5.17 4.45
N LEU A 178 -9.46 6.47 4.66
CA LEU A 178 -10.31 7.56 4.17
C LEU A 178 -10.37 7.59 2.65
N ARG A 179 -9.21 7.47 1.99
CA ARG A 179 -9.11 7.33 0.54
C ARG A 179 -9.96 6.15 0.06
N GLY A 180 -9.86 5.00 0.72
CA GLY A 180 -10.64 3.80 0.37
C GLY A 180 -12.14 4.01 0.53
N ALA A 181 -12.58 4.60 1.64
CA ALA A 181 -13.98 4.92 1.90
C ALA A 181 -14.56 5.89 0.86
N LEU A 182 -13.79 6.91 0.45
CA LEU A 182 -14.19 7.85 -0.58
C LEU A 182 -14.40 7.18 -1.93
N VAL A 183 -13.42 6.39 -2.39
CA VAL A 183 -13.49 5.68 -3.68
C VAL A 183 -14.61 4.65 -3.67
N GLN A 184 -14.67 3.80 -2.65
CA GLN A 184 -15.70 2.75 -2.55
C GLN A 184 -17.09 3.35 -2.44
N GLY A 185 -17.27 4.38 -1.59
CA GLY A 185 -18.55 5.05 -1.41
C GLY A 185 -19.04 5.70 -2.71
N LEU A 186 -18.14 6.37 -3.45
CA LEU A 186 -18.44 6.93 -4.77
C LEU A 186 -18.86 5.84 -5.78
N CYS A 187 -18.07 4.77 -5.90
CA CYS A 187 -18.39 3.68 -6.83
C CYS A 187 -19.74 3.03 -6.50
N ILE A 188 -19.98 2.71 -5.22
CA ILE A 188 -21.24 2.11 -4.75
C ILE A 188 -22.41 3.04 -5.06
N ALA A 189 -22.31 4.33 -4.71
CA ALA A 189 -23.38 5.29 -4.94
C ALA A 189 -23.71 5.44 -6.43
N LEU A 190 -22.69 5.54 -7.29
CA LEU A 190 -22.87 5.65 -8.73
C LEU A 190 -23.53 4.41 -9.32
N PHE A 191 -23.06 3.22 -8.95
CA PHE A 191 -23.63 1.98 -9.49
C PHE A 191 -25.02 1.70 -8.95
N ILE A 192 -25.31 1.98 -7.68
CA ILE A 192 -26.68 1.87 -7.14
C ILE A 192 -27.59 2.88 -7.83
N TYR A 193 -27.12 4.10 -8.07
CA TYR A 193 -27.88 5.08 -8.83
C TYR A 193 -28.13 4.65 -10.28
N LEU A 194 -27.27 3.86 -10.91
CA LEU A 194 -27.44 3.45 -12.32
C LEU A 194 -28.16 2.09 -12.48
N PHE A 195 -28.04 1.20 -11.50
CA PHE A 195 -28.42 -0.21 -11.61
C PHE A 195 -29.21 -0.72 -10.38
N ASP A 196 -29.61 0.18 -9.48
CA ASP A 196 -30.36 -0.11 -8.27
C ASP A 196 -29.66 -1.12 -7.35
N ASP A 197 -30.36 -2.15 -6.88
CA ASP A 197 -29.85 -3.15 -5.94
C ASP A 197 -29.01 -4.26 -6.59
N GLN A 198 -28.77 -4.21 -7.91
CA GLN A 198 -28.05 -5.25 -8.66
C GLN A 198 -26.51 -5.15 -8.60
N VAL A 199 -25.98 -4.32 -7.71
CA VAL A 199 -24.55 -4.03 -7.63
C VAL A 199 -23.84 -5.08 -6.79
N ASP A 200 -23.02 -5.92 -7.44
CA ASP A 200 -22.22 -6.95 -6.76
C ASP A 200 -20.78 -6.99 -7.30
N LEU A 201 -19.85 -7.54 -6.52
CA LEU A 201 -18.46 -7.78 -6.92
C LEU A 201 -18.27 -9.21 -7.43
N VAL A 202 -17.46 -9.35 -8.48
CA VAL A 202 -16.92 -10.64 -8.85
C VAL A 202 -15.84 -11.02 -7.83
N THR A 203 -16.11 -12.04 -7.02
CA THR A 203 -15.26 -12.44 -5.90
C THR A 203 -14.80 -13.90 -5.97
N VAL A 204 -13.67 -14.17 -5.32
CA VAL A 204 -13.16 -15.51 -5.02
C VAL A 204 -12.82 -15.53 -3.54
N LEU A 205 -13.45 -16.44 -2.79
CA LEU A 205 -13.34 -16.51 -1.32
C LEU A 205 -13.65 -15.17 -0.62
N GLY A 206 -14.57 -14.38 -1.18
CA GLY A 206 -14.97 -13.06 -0.65
C GLY A 206 -14.01 -11.90 -0.96
N ALA A 207 -12.86 -12.15 -1.59
CA ALA A 207 -11.98 -11.10 -2.11
C ALA A 207 -12.34 -10.79 -3.57
N SER A 208 -12.20 -9.54 -4.01
CA SER A 208 -12.31 -9.19 -5.43
C SER A 208 -11.40 -10.11 -6.27
N VAL A 209 -11.93 -10.66 -7.37
CA VAL A 209 -11.20 -11.61 -8.24
C VAL A 209 -9.85 -11.06 -8.71
N ILE A 210 -9.76 -9.75 -8.95
CA ILE A 210 -8.52 -9.08 -9.39
C ILE A 210 -7.49 -9.06 -8.26
N VAL A 211 -7.91 -8.68 -7.06
CA VAL A 211 -7.04 -8.64 -5.87
C VAL A 211 -6.60 -10.05 -5.48
N PHE A 212 -7.52 -11.03 -5.54
CA PHE A 212 -7.23 -12.44 -5.33
C PHE A 212 -6.15 -12.92 -6.30
N ALA A 213 -6.35 -12.70 -7.61
CA ALA A 213 -5.39 -13.12 -8.65
C ALA A 213 -4.02 -12.48 -8.45
N PHE A 214 -3.97 -11.18 -8.15
CA PHE A 214 -2.72 -10.47 -7.86
C PHE A 214 -1.99 -11.02 -6.63
N ASN A 215 -2.72 -11.33 -5.56
CA ASN A 215 -2.12 -11.89 -4.34
C ASN A 215 -1.60 -13.32 -4.54
N VAL A 216 -2.36 -14.17 -5.22
CA VAL A 216 -1.92 -15.54 -5.58
C VAL A 216 -0.71 -15.51 -6.51
N ALA A 217 -0.60 -14.53 -7.41
CA ALA A 217 0.55 -14.33 -8.30
C ALA A 217 1.83 -13.87 -7.58
N GLY A 218 1.85 -13.85 -6.25
CA GLY A 218 3.06 -13.56 -5.46
C GLY A 218 3.19 -12.09 -5.04
N SER A 219 2.08 -11.35 -4.86
CA SER A 219 2.14 -9.95 -4.41
C SER A 219 2.96 -9.75 -3.14
N ASN A 220 2.99 -10.75 -2.24
CA ASN A 220 3.79 -10.72 -1.01
C ASN A 220 5.30 -10.62 -1.26
N LEU A 221 5.79 -11.08 -2.41
CA LEU A 221 7.22 -11.04 -2.75
C LEU A 221 7.75 -9.61 -2.94
N ARG A 222 6.88 -8.62 -3.18
CA ARG A 222 7.30 -7.21 -3.30
C ARG A 222 7.89 -6.65 -1.99
N HIS A 223 7.52 -7.25 -0.85
CA HIS A 223 8.18 -7.04 0.43
C HIS A 223 8.91 -8.33 0.81
N SER A 224 9.99 -8.64 0.12
CA SER A 224 10.84 -9.77 0.45
C SER A 224 12.25 -9.52 -0.09
N HIS A 225 13.20 -10.37 0.26
CA HIS A 225 14.53 -10.39 -0.35
C HIS A 225 14.59 -11.15 -1.69
N ILE A 226 13.45 -11.61 -2.23
CA ILE A 226 13.36 -12.29 -3.52
C ILE A 226 13.02 -11.27 -4.61
N ALA A 227 14.00 -10.90 -5.43
CA ALA A 227 13.84 -9.94 -6.52
C ALA A 227 13.18 -10.56 -7.75
N LEU A 228 11.91 -10.94 -7.62
CA LEU A 228 11.12 -11.43 -8.75
C LEU A 228 10.78 -10.26 -9.67
N PHE A 229 11.31 -10.32 -10.89
CA PHE A 229 11.04 -9.34 -11.95
C PHE A 229 10.26 -9.96 -13.11
N TYR A 230 9.62 -9.11 -13.90
CA TYR A 230 8.92 -9.53 -15.10
C TYR A 230 9.70 -9.13 -16.37
N TRP A 231 9.19 -9.54 -17.53
CA TRP A 231 9.70 -9.01 -18.80
C TRP A 231 9.45 -7.49 -18.89
N PRO A 232 10.34 -6.72 -19.55
CA PRO A 232 10.23 -5.26 -19.64
C PRO A 232 8.88 -4.73 -20.17
N TRP A 233 8.22 -5.46 -21.06
CA TRP A 233 6.90 -5.07 -21.57
C TRP A 233 5.80 -5.22 -20.50
N LEU A 234 5.90 -6.25 -19.65
CA LEU A 234 4.93 -6.52 -18.60
C LEU A 234 5.10 -5.53 -17.44
N GLU A 235 6.34 -5.15 -17.12
CA GLU A 235 6.67 -4.12 -16.12
C GLU A 235 6.22 -2.71 -16.48
N ARG A 236 5.83 -2.48 -17.75
CA ARG A 236 5.18 -1.24 -18.19
C ARG A 236 3.66 -1.25 -17.95
N ILE A 237 3.10 -2.41 -17.60
CA ILE A 237 1.66 -2.61 -17.37
C ILE A 237 1.39 -2.92 -15.91
N PHE A 238 2.13 -3.86 -15.30
CA PHE A 238 2.01 -4.29 -13.92
C PHE A 238 3.30 -4.06 -13.14
N ILE A 239 3.18 -3.68 -11.86
CA ILE A 239 4.33 -3.53 -10.97
C ILE A 239 4.82 -4.89 -10.51
N SER A 240 6.02 -5.27 -10.93
CA SER A 240 6.70 -6.47 -10.44
C SER A 240 7.16 -6.34 -8.99
N PRO A 241 7.36 -7.45 -8.27
CA PRO A 241 8.00 -7.42 -6.95
C PRO A 241 9.32 -6.65 -6.94
N ALA A 242 10.17 -6.84 -7.94
CA ALA A 242 11.45 -6.13 -8.06
C ALA A 242 11.28 -4.62 -8.32
N GLN A 243 10.30 -4.18 -9.12
CA GLN A 243 10.03 -2.74 -9.31
C GLN A 243 9.62 -2.06 -8.01
N HIS A 244 8.81 -2.73 -7.18
CA HIS A 244 8.44 -2.23 -5.86
C HIS A 244 9.63 -2.25 -4.88
N GLN A 245 10.53 -3.24 -4.96
CA GLN A 245 11.74 -3.25 -4.15
C GLN A 245 12.70 -2.11 -4.53
N ILE A 246 12.81 -1.77 -5.82
CA ILE A 246 13.56 -0.58 -6.29
C ILE A 246 13.02 0.68 -5.63
N HIS A 247 11.71 0.81 -5.51
CA HIS A 247 11.09 1.94 -4.83
C HIS A 247 11.50 2.08 -3.34
N HIS A 248 11.83 0.96 -2.69
CA HIS A 248 12.39 0.92 -1.32
C HIS A 248 13.90 1.16 -1.24
N SER A 249 14.56 1.34 -2.37
CA SER A 249 16.01 1.41 -2.43
C SER A 249 16.55 2.76 -1.98
N VAL A 250 17.70 2.73 -1.29
CA VAL A 250 18.44 3.93 -0.86
C VAL A 250 19.17 4.63 -2.01
N GLU A 251 19.13 4.11 -3.23
CA GLU A 251 19.87 4.70 -4.34
C GLU A 251 19.19 5.98 -4.87
N PRO A 252 19.92 7.10 -5.01
CA PRO A 252 19.32 8.36 -5.47
C PRO A 252 18.59 8.26 -6.82
N ARG A 253 19.04 7.37 -7.70
CA ARG A 253 18.38 7.13 -9.01
C ARG A 253 17.02 6.42 -8.91
N HIS A 254 16.74 5.77 -7.78
CA HIS A 254 15.49 5.08 -7.49
C HIS A 254 14.48 5.96 -6.73
N PHE A 255 14.91 7.14 -6.26
CA PHE A 255 14.03 8.05 -5.53
C PHE A 255 12.85 8.51 -6.38
N ASP A 256 11.66 8.53 -5.77
CA ASP A 256 10.40 8.93 -6.40
C ASP A 256 10.03 8.10 -7.64
N LYS A 257 10.37 6.80 -7.63
CA LYS A 257 10.01 5.84 -8.69
C LYS A 257 9.00 4.81 -8.20
N ASN A 258 8.19 4.28 -9.13
CA ASN A 258 7.30 3.13 -8.95
C ASN A 258 6.33 3.23 -7.76
N PHE A 259 5.45 4.24 -7.76
CA PHE A 259 4.41 4.41 -6.75
C PHE A 259 3.18 3.50 -6.96
N GLY A 260 3.06 2.86 -8.11
CA GLY A 260 1.93 1.99 -8.45
C GLY A 260 1.79 0.81 -7.50
N ALA A 261 0.54 0.41 -7.22
CA ALA A 261 0.26 -0.75 -6.38
C ALA A 261 0.21 -2.03 -7.23
N ILE A 262 -0.76 -2.11 -8.16
CA ILE A 262 -0.89 -3.23 -9.10
C ILE A 262 -0.45 -2.80 -10.50
N LEU A 263 -0.97 -1.68 -11.02
CA LEU A 263 -0.66 -1.21 -12.37
C LEU A 263 0.53 -0.25 -12.39
N ALA A 264 1.46 -0.48 -13.32
CA ALA A 264 2.58 0.41 -13.62
C ALA A 264 2.20 1.55 -14.58
N ILE A 265 1.00 1.51 -15.15
CA ILE A 265 0.49 2.50 -16.10
C ILE A 265 0.46 3.90 -15.47
N TRP A 266 0.09 4.00 -14.20
CA TRP A 266 0.06 5.28 -13.49
C TRP A 266 1.45 5.90 -13.33
N ASP A 267 2.46 5.07 -13.07
CA ASP A 267 3.86 5.51 -13.04
C ASP A 267 4.35 5.96 -14.41
N ARG A 268 3.93 5.28 -15.48
CA ARG A 268 4.25 5.70 -16.85
C ARG A 268 3.64 7.05 -17.18
N LEU A 269 2.36 7.25 -16.87
CA LEU A 269 1.66 8.53 -17.08
C LEU A 269 2.24 9.64 -16.20
N GLY A 270 2.64 9.30 -14.97
CA GLY A 270 3.15 10.25 -14.00
C GLY A 270 4.65 10.51 -14.06
N GLY A 271 5.39 9.86 -14.96
CA GLY A 271 6.84 10.01 -15.14
C GLY A 271 7.71 9.37 -14.04
N SER A 272 7.14 8.46 -13.25
CA SER A 272 7.81 7.78 -12.13
C SER A 272 8.17 6.32 -12.43
N LEU A 273 7.90 5.81 -13.63
CA LEU A 273 8.22 4.42 -14.00
C LEU A 273 9.74 4.20 -14.03
N HIS A 274 10.19 3.15 -13.35
CA HIS A 274 11.53 2.58 -13.43
C HIS A 274 11.42 1.07 -13.52
N LEU A 275 12.08 0.45 -14.50
CA LEU A 275 12.03 -1.00 -14.68
C LEU A 275 12.93 -1.71 -13.66
N SER A 276 12.66 -2.98 -13.41
CA SER A 276 13.50 -3.79 -12.52
C SER A 276 14.94 -3.90 -13.01
N GLU A 277 15.85 -4.20 -12.09
CA GLU A 277 17.27 -4.36 -12.36
C GLU A 277 17.78 -5.71 -11.85
N PRO A 278 17.59 -6.77 -12.65
CA PRO A 278 17.87 -8.15 -12.28
C PRO A 278 19.23 -8.46 -11.65
N THR A 279 20.25 -7.70 -12.03
CA THR A 279 21.65 -7.94 -11.67
C THR A 279 22.14 -7.02 -10.56
N THR A 280 21.31 -6.09 -10.10
CA THR A 280 21.69 -5.08 -9.10
C THR A 280 21.32 -5.59 -7.71
N GLU A 281 22.30 -5.66 -6.81
CA GLU A 281 22.02 -5.86 -5.38
C GLU A 281 21.46 -4.56 -4.80
N LEU A 282 20.24 -4.63 -4.26
CA LEU A 282 19.57 -3.47 -3.66
C LEU A 282 19.89 -3.37 -2.17
N GLN A 283 20.20 -2.16 -1.73
CA GLN A 283 20.18 -1.79 -0.33
C GLN A 283 18.87 -1.06 -0.03
N PHE A 284 18.24 -1.41 1.09
CA PHE A 284 16.97 -0.85 1.54
C PHE A 284 17.16 -0.05 2.83
N GLY A 285 16.21 0.85 3.10
CA GLY A 285 16.25 1.76 4.24
C GLY A 285 16.04 3.20 3.79
N ILE A 286 16.40 4.14 4.67
CA ILE A 286 16.24 5.58 4.42
C ILE A 286 17.56 6.25 4.03
N SER A 287 18.71 5.67 4.38
CA SER A 287 20.03 6.23 4.08
C SER A 287 21.07 5.12 4.03
N ARG A 288 22.07 5.27 3.16
CA ARG A 288 23.25 4.40 3.15
C ARG A 288 24.15 4.61 4.37
N GLU A 289 24.24 5.85 4.84
CA GLU A 289 25.20 6.26 5.86
C GLU A 289 24.66 6.05 7.27
N GLN A 290 23.34 6.20 7.44
CA GLN A 290 22.68 6.10 8.72
C GLN A 290 21.69 4.95 8.77
N LYS A 291 21.97 3.97 9.62
CA LYS A 291 21.05 2.87 9.90
C LYS A 291 19.77 3.39 10.56
N ALA A 292 18.65 2.79 10.17
CA ALA A 292 17.37 3.12 10.76
C ALA A 292 17.31 2.65 12.23
N ASP A 293 16.73 3.49 13.09
CA ASP A 293 16.43 3.11 14.47
C ASP A 293 15.08 2.37 14.51
N HIS A 294 15.17 1.06 14.74
CA HIS A 294 14.05 0.13 14.70
C HIS A 294 13.25 0.04 16.03
N ARG A 295 13.53 0.90 17.01
CA ARG A 295 12.73 0.96 18.25
C ARG A 295 11.30 1.41 17.94
N LEU A 296 10.30 0.71 18.49
CA LEU A 296 8.89 1.05 18.28
C LEU A 296 8.59 2.50 18.66
N SER A 297 9.13 2.99 19.79
CA SER A 297 8.97 4.39 20.20
C SER A 297 9.44 5.37 19.15
N THR A 298 10.57 5.10 18.49
CA THR A 298 11.10 5.93 17.40
C THR A 298 10.17 5.88 16.18
N LEU A 299 9.71 4.69 15.80
CA LEU A 299 8.84 4.50 14.63
C LEU A 299 7.49 5.19 14.78
N TYR A 300 6.97 5.35 16.00
CA TYR A 300 5.71 6.06 16.26
C TYR A 300 5.88 7.55 16.58
N LEU A 301 6.89 7.95 17.36
CA LEU A 301 6.97 9.32 17.90
C LEU A 301 7.74 10.27 16.99
N THR A 302 8.84 9.81 16.39
CA THR A 302 9.71 10.64 15.55
C THR A 302 8.97 11.24 14.35
N PRO A 303 8.07 10.52 13.63
CA PRO A 303 7.29 11.10 12.55
C PRO A 303 6.50 12.36 12.93
N PHE A 304 5.90 12.40 14.13
CA PHE A 304 5.18 13.58 14.61
C PHE A 304 6.11 14.78 14.83
N ILE A 305 7.27 14.54 15.44
CA ILE A 305 8.26 15.58 15.71
C ILE A 305 8.79 16.17 14.40
N GLU A 306 9.15 15.31 13.44
CA GLU A 306 9.64 15.73 12.12
C GLU A 306 8.56 16.48 11.33
N SER A 307 7.34 15.93 11.28
CA SER A 307 6.20 16.54 10.61
C SER A 307 5.90 17.93 11.16
N TYR A 308 5.84 18.08 12.49
CA TYR A 308 5.64 19.38 13.15
C TYR A 308 6.74 20.39 12.79
N ARG A 309 8.02 19.98 12.81
CA ARG A 309 9.15 20.84 12.45
C ARG A 309 9.05 21.32 10.99
N LEU A 310 8.76 20.41 10.06
CA LEU A 310 8.63 20.72 8.63
C LEU A 310 7.46 21.68 8.35
N ILE A 311 6.32 21.47 9.02
CA ILE A 311 5.15 22.35 8.91
C ILE A 311 5.48 23.74 9.46
N LYS A 312 6.06 23.82 10.66
CA LYS A 312 6.44 25.10 11.30
C LYS A 312 7.42 25.90 10.45
N GLN A 313 8.45 25.25 9.88
CA GLN A 313 9.41 25.91 8.99
C GLN A 313 8.73 26.51 7.76
N ARG A 314 7.76 25.81 7.16
CA ARG A 314 7.03 26.31 5.99
C ARG A 314 6.16 27.53 6.32
N PHE A 315 5.56 27.58 7.51
CA PHE A 315 4.81 28.75 7.97
C PHE A 315 5.71 29.94 8.29
N LEU A 316 6.84 29.73 8.96
CA LEU A 316 7.81 30.79 9.28
C LEU A 316 8.51 31.34 8.02
N ALA A 317 8.83 30.49 7.04
CA ALA A 317 9.41 30.92 5.76
C ALA A 317 8.45 31.76 4.90
N LYS A 318 7.13 31.67 5.13
CA LYS A 318 6.14 32.56 4.50
C LYS A 318 6.00 33.90 5.23
N ALA A 319 6.41 34.00 6.49
CA ALA A 319 6.30 35.22 7.30
C ALA A 319 7.49 36.20 7.12
N ILE A 320 8.57 35.76 6.48
CA ILE A 320 9.77 36.58 6.20
C ILE A 320 9.84 36.82 4.68
N PRO A 321 9.84 38.08 4.19
CA PRO A 321 10.05 38.37 2.77
C PRO A 321 11.42 37.86 2.35
N LYS A 322 11.49 36.99 1.33
CA LYS A 322 12.76 36.48 0.79
C LYS A 322 13.60 37.65 0.24
N LYS A 323 14.74 37.95 0.88
CA LYS A 323 15.88 38.52 0.15
C LYS A 323 16.33 37.49 -0.88
N GLN A 324 16.41 37.92 -2.14
CA GLN A 324 16.84 37.08 -3.27
C GLN A 324 18.28 36.58 -3.02
N ASN A 325 18.42 35.31 -2.65
CA ASN A 325 19.65 34.56 -2.83
C ASN A 325 19.32 33.30 -3.64
N LYS A 326 20.18 33.00 -4.62
CA LYS A 326 20.05 31.90 -5.59
C LYS A 326 19.76 30.56 -4.88
N PRO A 327 18.95 29.68 -5.49
CA PRO A 327 18.65 28.37 -4.90
C PRO A 327 19.89 27.48 -4.91
N ASP A 328 20.32 27.08 -3.72
CA ASP A 328 21.29 26.01 -3.51
C ASP A 328 20.59 24.65 -3.70
N LEU A 329 21.04 23.89 -4.69
CA LEU A 329 20.46 22.60 -5.09
C LEU A 329 20.83 21.44 -4.13
N THR A 330 21.59 21.71 -3.07
CA THR A 330 22.03 20.69 -2.09
C THR A 330 20.98 20.30 -1.04
N GLN A 331 19.87 21.04 -0.90
CA GLN A 331 18.86 20.76 0.14
C GLN A 331 17.98 19.52 -0.10
N LYS A 332 18.04 18.89 -1.27
CA LYS A 332 17.28 17.64 -1.52
C LYS A 332 17.86 16.42 -0.78
N THR A 333 19.12 16.52 -0.32
CA THR A 333 19.87 15.43 0.34
C THR A 333 19.74 15.44 1.86
N ILE A 334 19.20 16.51 2.46
CA ILE A 334 19.12 16.65 3.94
C ILE A 334 17.77 16.11 4.47
N TYR A 335 16.80 15.88 3.59
CA TYR A 335 15.45 15.43 3.96
C TYR A 335 14.95 14.20 3.20
N LYS A 336 15.84 13.50 2.49
CA LYS A 336 15.56 12.19 1.90
C LYS A 336 16.54 11.16 2.42
#